data_AF-A0A383CQL0-F1
#
_entry.id   AF-A0A383CQL0-F1
#
_cell.length_a   1.000
_cell.length_b   1.000
_cell.length_c   1.000
_cell.angle_alpha   90.00
_cell.angle_beta   90.00
_cell.angle_gamma   90.00
#
_symmetry.space_group_name_H-M   'P 1'
#
loop_
_entity.id
_entity.type
_entity.pdbx_description
1 polymer ?
#
loop_
_entity_poly.entity_id
_entity_poly.type
_entity_poly.pdbx_seq_one_letter_code
_entity_poly.pdbx_strand_id
1 'polypeptide(L)'
;MIDEINFCHRCGNSLSRTLIEGKERPHCPACSITIFSDPKVVAAVLIEMDSRLVMIRRANEPGQGLWSFPSGYVDRGESVETAAIREVKEETGLNVSLTGFLGVYSTQDSPVILLV
;
A
#
# COMPACT_ATOMS: atom_id res chain seq x y z
N MET A 1 9.63 -7.43 -6.20
CA MET A 1 9.67 -8.91 -6.20
C MET A 1 8.88 -9.41 -5.02
N ILE A 2 7.63 -9.83 -5.23
CA ILE A 2 6.79 -10.45 -4.17
C ILE A 2 6.92 -11.99 -4.22
N ASP A 3 7.93 -12.49 -4.95
CA ASP A 3 8.18 -13.92 -5.22
C ASP A 3 9.15 -14.61 -4.24
N GLU A 4 9.57 -13.90 -3.19
CA GLU A 4 10.60 -14.36 -2.25
C GLU A 4 10.05 -14.79 -0.87
N ILE A 5 8.76 -15.09 -0.75
CA ILE A 5 8.23 -15.64 0.51
C ILE A 5 8.65 -17.11 0.61
N ASN A 6 9.68 -17.36 1.42
CA ASN A 6 10.31 -18.68 1.54
C ASN A 6 9.78 -19.51 2.71
N PHE A 7 9.20 -18.87 3.73
CA PHE A 7 8.81 -19.51 4.98
C PHE A 7 7.36 -19.19 5.38
N CYS A 8 6.68 -20.17 5.96
CA CYS A 8 5.32 -20.04 6.45
C CYS A 8 5.25 -19.09 7.65
N HIS A 9 4.46 -18.01 7.53
CA HIS A 9 4.25 -17.05 8.63
C HIS A 9 3.55 -17.64 9.86
N ARG A 10 2.94 -18.84 9.75
CA ARG A 10 2.27 -19.53 10.86
C ARG A 10 3.18 -20.48 11.63
N CYS A 11 4.03 -21.24 10.94
CA CYS A 11 4.78 -22.34 11.55
C CYS A 11 6.29 -22.34 11.25
N GLY A 12 6.80 -21.40 10.44
CA GLY A 12 8.22 -21.30 10.09
C GLY A 12 8.73 -22.34 9.09
N ASN A 13 7.91 -23.29 8.65
CA ASN A 13 8.32 -24.30 7.67
C ASN A 13 8.60 -23.66 6.29
N SER A 14 9.54 -24.22 5.54
CA SER A 14 9.78 -23.82 4.15
C SER A 14 8.52 -24.03 3.29
N LEU A 15 8.27 -23.08 2.38
CA LEU A 15 7.15 -23.14 1.45
C LEU A 15 7.55 -23.89 0.18
N SER A 16 6.64 -24.71 -0.36
CA SER A 16 6.74 -25.25 -1.71
C SER A 16 5.97 -24.36 -2.69
N ARG A 17 6.34 -24.36 -3.98
CA ARG A 17 5.54 -23.72 -5.03
C ARG A 17 4.59 -24.75 -5.62
N THR A 18 3.29 -24.43 -5.63
CA THR A 18 2.24 -25.32 -6.16
C THR A 18 1.32 -24.52 -7.07
N LEU A 19 0.79 -25.17 -8.12
CA LEU A 19 -0.18 -24.59 -9.03
C LEU A 19 -1.55 -24.49 -8.33
N ILE A 20 -1.94 -23.28 -7.93
CA ILE A 20 -3.21 -22.98 -7.29
C ILE A 20 -3.92 -21.93 -8.15
N GLU A 21 -5.13 -22.25 -8.62
CA GLU A 21 -5.92 -21.37 -9.49
C GLU A 21 -5.16 -20.91 -10.75
N GLY A 22 -4.37 -21.82 -11.34
CA GLY A 22 -3.62 -21.55 -12.57
C GLY A 22 -2.39 -20.67 -12.39
N LYS A 23 -2.00 -20.32 -11.16
CA LYS A 23 -0.75 -19.60 -10.85
C LYS A 23 0.11 -20.40 -9.88
N GLU A 24 1.43 -20.39 -10.07
CA GLU A 24 2.33 -20.91 -9.05
C GLU A 24 2.30 -19.99 -7.83
N ARG A 25 2.03 -20.57 -6.66
CA ARG A 25 1.93 -19.83 -5.40
C ARG A 25 2.72 -20.53 -4.29
N PRO A 26 3.28 -19.79 -3.32
CA PRO A 26 3.85 -20.38 -2.13
C PRO A 26 2.77 -21.09 -1.30
N HIS A 27 2.99 -22.36 -0.98
CA HIS A 27 2.10 -23.21 -0.21
C HIS A 27 2.86 -23.89 0.92
N CYS A 28 2.30 -23.90 2.12
CA CYS A 28 2.90 -24.55 3.26
C CYS A 28 2.42 -26.00 3.35
N PRO A 29 3.28 -27.02 3.19
CA PRO A 29 2.86 -28.42 3.27
C PRO A 29 2.43 -28.85 4.68
N ALA A 30 2.94 -28.18 5.72
CA ALA A 30 2.62 -28.52 7.11
C ALA A 30 1.28 -27.92 7.59
N CYS A 31 0.94 -26.70 7.18
CA CYS A 31 -0.30 -26.03 7.57
C CYS A 31 -1.41 -26.13 6.52
N SER A 32 -1.08 -26.60 5.32
CA SER A 32 -1.97 -26.62 4.15
C SER A 32 -2.54 -25.24 3.79
N ILE A 33 -1.77 -24.17 4.03
CA ILE A 33 -2.16 -22.80 3.68
C ILE A 33 -1.42 -22.32 2.44
N THR A 34 -2.12 -21.60 1.56
CA THR A 34 -1.56 -20.90 0.41
C THR A 34 -1.33 -19.44 0.76
N ILE A 35 -0.17 -18.90 0.40
CA ILE A 35 0.17 -17.50 0.62
C ILE A 35 -0.19 -16.70 -0.63
N PHE A 36 -0.93 -15.62 -0.42
CA PHE A 36 -1.32 -14.69 -1.46
C PHE A 36 -0.51 -13.41 -1.33
N SER A 37 0.00 -12.95 -2.47
CA SER A 37 0.75 -11.70 -2.62
C SER A 37 -0.21 -10.62 -3.11
N ASP A 38 -1.04 -10.13 -2.20
CA ASP A 38 -2.05 -9.12 -2.51
C ASP A 38 -1.40 -7.75 -2.74
N PRO A 39 -1.95 -6.92 -3.64
CA PRO A 39 -1.48 -5.55 -3.80
C PRO A 39 -1.68 -4.76 -2.51
N LYS A 40 -0.77 -3.83 -2.24
CA LYS A 40 -0.91 -2.87 -1.15
C LYS A 40 -1.70 -1.66 -1.61
N VAL A 41 -2.62 -1.23 -0.77
CA VAL A 41 -3.46 -0.06 -1.02
C VAL A 41 -2.79 1.16 -0.40
N VAL A 42 -2.66 2.24 -1.17
CA VAL A 42 -2.13 3.53 -0.73
C VAL A 42 -3.22 4.58 -0.88
N ALA A 43 -3.43 5.38 0.15
CA ALA A 43 -4.27 6.57 0.11
C ALA A 43 -3.39 7.81 -0.05
N ALA A 44 -3.62 8.61 -1.08
CA ALA A 44 -2.99 9.91 -1.29
C ALA A 44 -4.03 11.02 -1.25
N VAL A 45 -3.62 12.21 -0.80
CA VAL A 45 -4.56 13.33 -0.64
C VAL A 45 -4.04 14.58 -1.32
N LEU A 46 -4.85 15.15 -2.22
CA LEU A 46 -4.62 16.49 -2.74
C LEU A 46 -5.27 17.50 -1.80
N ILE A 47 -4.44 18.34 -1.17
CA ILE A 47 -4.89 19.36 -0.23
C ILE A 47 -4.73 20.72 -0.89
N GLU A 48 -5.84 21.38 -1.17
CA GLU A 48 -5.86 22.78 -1.58
C GLU A 48 -5.88 23.70 -0.35
N MET A 49 -4.96 24.66 -0.29
CA MET A 49 -4.88 25.69 0.73
C MET A 49 -4.41 27.00 0.10
N ASP A 50 -5.20 28.07 0.25
CA ASP A 50 -4.95 29.39 -0.34
C ASP A 50 -4.65 29.33 -1.86
N SER A 51 -5.47 28.60 -2.61
CA SER A 51 -5.32 28.38 -4.05
C SER A 51 -3.97 27.75 -4.46
N ARG A 52 -3.34 27.01 -3.54
CA ARG A 52 -2.10 26.25 -3.73
C ARG A 52 -2.27 24.82 -3.25
N LEU A 53 -1.39 23.92 -3.68
CA LEU A 53 -1.38 22.53 -3.23
C LEU A 53 -0.29 22.30 -2.19
N VAL A 54 -0.64 21.58 -1.12
CA VAL A 54 0.34 21.09 -0.15
C VAL A 54 1.08 19.90 -0.76
N MET A 55 2.40 19.94 -0.66
CA MET A 55 3.28 18.85 -1.07
C MET A 55 4.30 18.55 0.03
N ILE A 56 4.73 17.30 0.11
CA ILE A 56 5.80 16.84 0.99
C ILE A 56 7.05 16.53 0.18
N ARG A 57 8.22 16.66 0.80
CA ARG A 57 9.49 16.24 0.21
C ARG A 57 9.91 14.92 0.83
N ARG A 58 10.00 13.87 0.01
CA ARG A 58 10.24 12.50 0.48
C ARG A 58 11.60 12.38 1.17
N ALA A 59 11.62 11.84 2.38
CA ALA A 59 12.84 11.64 3.14
C ALA A 59 13.60 10.35 2.74
N ASN A 60 12.90 9.39 2.12
CA ASN A 60 13.41 8.04 1.85
C ASN A 60 13.21 7.63 0.39
N GLU A 61 14.01 6.67 -0.06
CA GLU A 61 13.80 5.98 -1.33
C GLU A 61 12.56 5.07 -1.31
N PRO A 62 11.94 4.78 -2.47
CA PRO A 62 12.22 5.35 -3.78
C PRO A 62 11.83 6.84 -3.87
N GLY A 63 12.57 7.61 -4.66
CA GLY A 63 12.26 9.01 -4.96
C GLY A 63 12.62 9.97 -3.83
N GLN A 64 13.72 9.71 -3.11
CA GLN A 64 14.20 10.60 -2.06
C GLN A 64 14.43 12.02 -2.62
N GLY A 65 14.00 13.03 -1.86
CA GLY A 65 14.17 14.43 -2.21
C GLY A 65 13.20 14.95 -3.27
N LEU A 66 12.39 14.09 -3.90
CA LEU A 66 11.31 14.49 -4.81
C LEU A 66 10.09 14.97 -4.03
N TRP A 67 9.27 15.80 -4.69
CA TRP A 67 7.99 16.25 -4.18
C TRP A 67 6.91 15.18 -4.42
N SER A 68 6.03 15.01 -3.45
CA SER A 68 4.86 14.11 -3.50
C SER A 68 3.68 14.76 -2.81
N PHE A 69 2.47 14.28 -3.09
CA PHE A 69 1.33 14.52 -2.19
C PHE A 69 1.49 13.68 -0.92
N PRO A 70 0.92 14.12 0.21
CA PRO A 70 0.82 13.30 1.41
C PRO A 70 0.12 11.99 1.09
N SER A 71 0.71 10.87 1.50
CA SER A 71 0.20 9.55 1.15
C SER A 71 0.83 8.45 1.98
N GLY A 72 0.07 7.39 2.26
CA GLY A 72 0.63 6.20 2.89
C GLY A 72 -0.27 4.98 2.77
N TYR A 73 0.20 3.88 3.35
CA TYR A 73 -0.48 2.59 3.23
C TYR A 73 -1.74 2.56 4.09
N VAL A 74 -2.78 1.93 3.55
CA VAL A 74 -3.99 1.62 4.31
C VAL A 74 -3.71 0.40 5.20
N ASP A 75 -3.92 0.55 6.50
CA ASP A 75 -3.72 -0.54 7.44
C ASP A 75 -4.88 -1.54 7.42
N ARG A 76 -4.58 -2.79 7.82
CA ARG A 76 -5.59 -3.84 7.86
C ARG A 76 -6.67 -3.48 8.88
N GLY A 77 -7.91 -3.38 8.41
CA GLY A 77 -9.06 -3.02 9.25
C GLY A 77 -9.34 -1.52 9.31
N GLU A 78 -8.49 -0.70 8.67
CA GLU A 78 -8.70 0.74 8.51
C GLU A 78 -9.47 1.04 7.21
N SER A 79 -10.30 2.09 7.21
CA SER A 79 -10.92 2.59 5.98
C SER A 79 -9.92 3.44 5.17
N VAL A 80 -10.08 3.53 3.85
CA VAL A 80 -9.19 4.34 3.01
C VAL A 80 -9.23 5.81 3.44
N GLU A 81 -10.40 6.33 3.79
CA GLU A 81 -10.61 7.69 4.27
C GLU A 81 -9.90 7.94 5.60
N THR A 82 -9.93 6.95 6.51
CA THR A 82 -9.27 7.04 7.81
C THR A 82 -7.76 7.08 7.62
N ALA A 83 -7.22 6.19 6.77
CA ALA A 83 -5.80 6.19 6.41
C ALA A 83 -5.38 7.52 5.78
N ALA A 84 -6.16 8.03 4.81
CA ALA A 84 -5.89 9.31 4.16
C ALA A 84 -5.75 10.46 5.18
N ILE A 85 -6.68 10.57 6.14
CA ILE A 85 -6.66 11.61 7.17
C ILE A 85 -5.48 11.41 8.13
N ARG A 86 -5.20 10.17 8.54
CA ARG A 86 -4.08 9.81 9.41
C ARG A 86 -2.74 10.17 8.78
N GLU A 87 -2.49 9.74 7.54
CA GLU A 87 -1.25 9.98 6.81
C GLU A 87 -1.00 11.47 6.58
N VAL A 88 -2.04 12.23 6.19
CA VAL A 88 -1.94 13.69 6.11
C VAL A 88 -1.52 14.28 7.45
N LYS A 89 -2.12 13.82 8.55
CA LYS A 89 -1.78 14.32 9.89
C LYS A 89 -0.34 13.99 10.29
N GLU A 90 0.12 12.78 10.02
CA GLU A 90 1.46 12.30 10.35
C GLU A 90 2.55 13.03 9.55
N GLU A 91 2.34 13.20 8.24
CA GLU A 91 3.36 13.76 7.35
C GLU A 91 3.40 15.30 7.33
N THR A 92 2.25 15.95 7.58
CA THR A 92 2.11 17.41 7.45
C THR A 92 1.69 18.13 8.73
N GLY A 93 1.17 17.40 9.73
CA GLY A 93 0.57 17.99 10.93
C GLY A 93 -0.81 18.62 10.72
N LEU A 94 -1.33 18.66 9.49
CA LEU A 94 -2.62 19.28 9.16
C LEU A 94 -3.80 18.41 9.62
N ASN A 95 -4.89 19.06 9.99
CA ASN A 95 -6.19 18.40 10.14
C ASN A 95 -7.02 18.71 8.90
N VAL A 96 -7.52 17.68 8.22
CA VAL A 96 -8.26 17.83 6.96
C VAL A 96 -9.63 17.16 7.05
N SER A 97 -10.55 17.61 6.19
CA SER A 97 -11.79 16.90 5.88
C SER A 97 -11.74 16.53 4.40
N LEU A 98 -11.97 15.27 4.08
CA LEU A 98 -12.05 14.83 2.69
C LEU A 98 -13.32 15.39 2.05
N THR A 99 -13.20 15.88 0.81
CA THR A 99 -14.30 16.54 0.08
C THR A 99 -14.78 15.74 -1.11
N GLY A 100 -14.01 14.77 -1.57
CA GLY A 100 -14.35 13.93 -2.72
C GLY A 100 -13.29 12.87 -2.98
N PHE A 101 -13.60 12.03 -3.95
CA PHE A 101 -12.73 10.98 -4.46
C PHE A 101 -12.40 11.28 -5.92
N LEU A 102 -11.12 11.25 -6.28
CA LEU A 102 -10.64 11.58 -7.63
C LEU A 102 -10.46 10.32 -8.48
N GLY A 103 -9.92 9.24 -7.92
CA GLY A 103 -9.79 8.01 -8.70
C GLY A 103 -8.95 6.90 -8.09
N VAL A 104 -9.00 5.75 -8.79
CA VAL A 104 -8.15 4.59 -8.54
C VAL A 104 -7.13 4.49 -9.67
N TYR A 105 -5.86 4.35 -9.31
CA TYR A 105 -4.76 4.23 -10.24
C TYR A 105 -3.94 2.97 -9.94
N SER A 106 -3.70 2.17 -10.96
CA SER A 106 -2.85 0.98 -10.91
C SER A 106 -2.12 0.83 -12.23
N THR A 107 -0.89 0.32 -12.19
CA THR A 107 -0.10 0.03 -13.38
C THR A 107 0.29 -1.45 -13.42
N GLN A 108 0.53 -1.97 -14.62
CA GLN A 108 1.01 -3.33 -14.81
C GLN A 108 2.29 -3.55 -14.01
N ASP A 109 2.37 -4.70 -13.34
CA ASP A 109 3.50 -5.13 -12.49
C ASP A 109 3.78 -4.27 -11.23
N SER A 110 2.96 -3.25 -10.96
CA SER A 110 3.00 -2.52 -9.69
C SER A 110 2.34 -3.34 -8.58
N PRO A 111 2.99 -3.49 -7.41
CA PRO A 111 2.37 -4.11 -6.25
C PRO A 111 1.43 -3.15 -5.50
N VAL A 112 1.22 -1.93 -6.00
CA VAL A 112 0.47 -0.88 -5.33
C VAL A 112 -0.75 -0.45 -6.15
N ILE A 113 -1.87 -0.30 -5.46
CA ILE A 113 -3.07 0.40 -5.95
C ILE A 113 -3.14 1.73 -5.21
N LEU A 114 -3.14 2.83 -5.95
CA LEU A 114 -3.22 4.18 -5.42
C LEU A 114 -4.67 4.69 -5.50
N LEU A 115 -5.21 5.13 -4.38
CA LEU A 115 -6.47 5.86 -4.29
C LEU A 115 -6.16 7.31 -3.99
N VAL A 116 -6.87 8.21 -4.68
CA VAL A 116 -6.73 9.66 -4.56
C VAL A 116 -8.10 10.28 -4.35
#